data_AF-A7STF0-F1
#
_entry.id   AF-A7STF0-F1
#
_cell.length_a   1.000
_cell.length_b   1.000
_cell.length_c   1.000
_cell.angle_alpha   90.00
_cell.angle_beta   90.00
_cell.angle_gamma   90.00
#
_symmetry.space_group_name_H-M   'P 1'
#
loop_
_entity.id
_entity.type
_entity.pdbx_description
1 polymer ?
#
loop_
_entity_poly.entity_id
_entity_poly.type
_entity_poly.pdbx_seq_one_letter_code
_entity_poly.pdbx_strand_id
1 'polypeptide(L)'
;CDTFPVDLVKTLNKSVDPCEDFYRYACGGWQHSNPLKEDETVVTGFSIVRNRNLNILKTALENAPSNYSKNEAVMKTARAYNSCIDISSMDARGTKPLIDLI
;
A
#
# COMPACT_ATOMS: atom_id res chain seq x y z
N CYS A 1 -9.54 -27.31 10.10
CA CYS A 1 -9.37 -26.58 11.37
C CYS A 1 -7.90 -26.46 11.81
N ASP A 2 -6.97 -27.21 11.19
CA ASP A 2 -5.54 -27.19 11.56
C ASP A 2 -4.76 -25.98 11.01
N THR A 3 -5.45 -25.10 10.28
CA THR A 3 -4.92 -23.86 9.71
C THR A 3 -5.71 -22.63 10.18
N PHE A 4 -6.33 -22.68 11.37
CA PHE A 4 -6.71 -21.42 12.02
C PHE A 4 -5.41 -20.61 12.15
N PRO A 5 -5.27 -19.46 11.46
CA PRO A 5 -3.95 -18.92 11.18
C PRO A 5 -3.25 -18.64 12.49
N VAL A 6 -2.02 -19.15 12.65
CA VAL A 6 -1.13 -18.81 13.77
C VAL A 6 -1.07 -17.30 13.98
N ASP A 7 -1.27 -16.53 12.91
CA ASP A 7 -1.34 -15.08 12.92
C ASP A 7 -2.53 -14.49 13.68
N LEU A 8 -3.67 -15.19 13.76
CA LEU A 8 -4.80 -14.73 14.57
C LEU A 8 -4.46 -14.75 16.06
N VAL A 9 -3.75 -15.78 16.53
CA VAL A 9 -3.32 -15.84 17.94
C VAL A 9 -2.38 -14.69 18.29
N LYS A 10 -1.58 -14.21 17.32
CA LYS A 10 -0.67 -13.07 17.51
C LYS A 10 -1.40 -11.72 17.59
N THR A 11 -2.64 -11.62 17.09
CA THR A 11 -3.40 -10.36 17.20
C THR A 11 -4.00 -10.17 18.60
N LEU A 12 -4.21 -11.26 19.34
CA LEU A 12 -4.89 -11.25 20.62
C LEU A 12 -4.01 -10.70 21.76
N ASN A 13 -4.60 -9.89 22.63
CA ASN A 13 -4.08 -9.57 23.96
C ASN A 13 -4.88 -10.33 25.02
N LYS A 14 -4.40 -11.51 25.41
CA LYS A 14 -5.08 -12.41 26.35
C LYS A 14 -5.10 -11.93 27.80
N SER A 15 -4.44 -10.82 28.12
CA SER A 15 -4.46 -10.20 29.45
C SER A 15 -5.65 -9.28 29.66
N VAL A 16 -6.47 -9.03 28.63
CA VAL A 16 -7.69 -8.22 28.70
C VAL A 16 -8.90 -9.14 28.71
N ASP A 17 -9.90 -8.85 29.56
CA ASP A 17 -11.18 -9.57 29.52
C ASP A 17 -11.97 -9.15 28.25
N PRO A 18 -12.31 -10.09 27.35
CA PRO A 18 -13.09 -9.78 26.15
C PRO A 18 -14.49 -9.22 26.46
N CYS A 19 -15.07 -9.49 27.63
CA CYS A 19 -16.38 -8.97 28.03
C CYS A 19 -16.32 -7.48 28.41
N GLU A 20 -15.15 -6.98 28.81
CA GLU A 20 -14.93 -5.59 29.22
C GLU A 20 -14.42 -4.72 28.05
N ASP A 21 -13.45 -5.23 27.27
CA ASP A 21 -12.91 -4.54 26.10
C ASP A 21 -12.50 -5.54 25.00
N PHE A 22 -13.49 -5.92 24.19
CA PHE A 22 -13.29 -6.85 23.10
C PHE A 22 -12.29 -6.35 22.06
N TYR A 23 -12.20 -5.03 21.83
CA TYR A 23 -11.28 -4.47 20.85
C TYR A 23 -9.82 -4.65 21.30
N ARG A 24 -9.50 -4.28 22.54
CA ARG A 24 -8.15 -4.49 23.08
C ARG A 24 -7.82 -5.97 23.19
N TYR A 25 -8.78 -6.82 23.57
CA TYR A 25 -8.57 -8.26 23.57
C TYR A 25 -8.25 -8.80 22.16
N ALA A 26 -9.03 -8.43 21.14
CA ALA A 26 -8.90 -9.01 19.81
C ALA A 26 -7.72 -8.43 18.99
N CYS A 27 -7.39 -7.15 19.20
CA CYS A 27 -6.45 -6.39 18.37
C CYS A 27 -5.21 -5.87 19.11
N GLY A 28 -5.17 -5.92 20.44
CA GLY A 28 -4.08 -5.31 21.22
C GLY A 28 -2.69 -5.89 20.92
N GLY A 29 -2.60 -7.18 20.59
CA GLY A 29 -1.35 -7.81 20.13
C GLY A 29 -0.93 -7.33 18.73
N TRP A 30 -1.90 -7.09 17.85
CA TRP A 30 -1.66 -6.55 16.51
C TRP A 30 -1.11 -5.12 16.57
N GLN A 31 -1.69 -4.26 17.43
CA GLN A 31 -1.24 -2.88 17.60
C GLN A 31 0.22 -2.81 18.07
N HIS A 32 0.62 -3.70 18.97
CA HIS A 32 2.02 -3.79 19.44
C HIS A 32 2.98 -4.20 18.31
N SER A 33 2.55 -5.09 17.43
CA SER A 33 3.36 -5.62 16.33
C SER A 33 3.39 -4.71 15.09
N ASN A 34 2.48 -3.73 14.99
CA ASN A 34 2.32 -2.85 13.83
C ASN A 34 2.30 -1.38 14.26
N PRO A 35 3.42 -0.85 14.78
CA PRO A 35 3.52 0.57 15.14
C PRO A 35 3.41 1.45 13.89
N LEU A 36 2.89 2.66 14.07
CA LEU A 36 2.92 3.73 13.06
C LEU A 36 4.37 4.07 12.70
N LYS A 37 4.68 4.12 11.40
CA LYS A 37 5.96 4.63 10.89
C LYS A 37 5.89 6.15 10.71
N GLU A 38 7.05 6.79 10.52
CA GLU A 38 7.15 8.26 10.39
C GLU A 38 6.34 8.83 9.23
N ASP A 39 6.15 8.06 8.15
CA ASP A 39 5.40 8.43 6.96
C ASP A 39 3.93 7.98 6.99
N GLU A 40 3.48 7.35 8.08
CA GLU A 40 2.14 6.81 8.23
C GLU A 40 1.33 7.61 9.27
N THR A 41 0.12 8.03 8.89
CA THR A 41 -0.83 8.64 9.82
C THR A 41 -1.81 7.62 10.41
N VAL A 42 -2.03 6.49 9.71
CA VAL A 42 -2.92 5.40 10.10
C VAL A 42 -2.39 4.06 9.58
N VAL A 43 -2.29 3.06 10.46
CA VAL A 43 -2.02 1.66 10.07
C VAL A 43 -3.20 0.80 10.46
N THR A 44 -3.67 -0.02 9.51
CA THR A 44 -4.77 -0.98 9.70
C THR A 44 -4.47 -2.26 8.92
N GLY A 45 -5.26 -3.31 9.12
CA GLY A 45 -5.21 -4.47 8.23
C GLY A 45 -5.41 -4.10 6.75
N PHE A 46 -6.26 -3.12 6.45
CA PHE A 46 -6.48 -2.63 5.08
C PHE A 46 -5.28 -1.89 4.51
N SER A 47 -4.55 -1.11 5.32
CA SER A 47 -3.34 -0.43 4.83
C SER A 47 -2.26 -1.44 4.44
N ILE A 48 -2.09 -2.52 5.22
CA ILE A 48 -1.16 -3.61 4.90
C ILE A 48 -1.50 -4.24 3.54
N VAL A 49 -2.77 -4.60 3.32
CA VAL A 49 -3.23 -5.20 2.06
C VAL A 49 -3.06 -4.21 0.90
N ARG A 50 -3.44 -2.94 1.09
CA ARG A 50 -3.28 -1.89 0.09
C ARG A 50 -1.81 -1.73 -0.31
N ASN A 51 -0.90 -1.65 0.64
CA ASN A 51 0.53 -1.47 0.38
C ASN A 51 1.11 -2.67 -0.38
N ARG A 52 0.70 -3.90 -0.02
CA ARG A 52 1.06 -5.11 -0.79
C ARG A 52 0.54 -5.05 -2.22
N ASN A 53 -0.71 -4.63 -2.43
CA ASN A 53 -1.29 -4.51 -3.76
C ASN A 53 -0.59 -3.44 -4.60
N LEU A 54 -0.23 -2.30 -4.01
CA LEU A 54 0.53 -1.25 -4.69
C LEU A 54 1.90 -1.74 -5.16
N ASN A 55 2.59 -2.55 -4.36
CA ASN A 55 3.86 -3.17 -4.79
C ASN A 55 3.66 -4.14 -5.97
N ILE A 56 2.59 -4.95 -5.94
CA ILE A 56 2.26 -5.85 -7.06
C ILE A 56 1.96 -5.04 -8.32
N LEU A 57 1.16 -3.97 -8.20
CA LEU A 57 0.82 -3.09 -9.32
C LEU A 57 2.06 -2.39 -9.88
N LYS A 58 2.95 -1.88 -9.01
CA LYS A 58 4.24 -1.31 -9.40
C LYS A 58 5.03 -2.30 -10.27
N THR A 59 5.25 -3.51 -9.78
CA THR A 59 5.97 -4.55 -10.53
C THR A 59 5.26 -4.90 -11.83
N ALA A 60 3.93 -4.96 -11.86
CA ALA A 60 3.18 -5.24 -13.08
C ALA A 60 3.34 -4.13 -14.13
N LEU A 61 3.35 -2.86 -13.72
CA LEU A 61 3.52 -1.70 -14.61
C LEU A 61 4.95 -1.60 -15.14
N GLU A 62 5.96 -1.86 -14.30
CA GLU A 62 7.37 -1.90 -14.70
C GLU A 62 7.64 -3.00 -15.75
N ASN A 63 6.95 -4.14 -15.64
CA ASN A 63 7.06 -5.26 -16.58
C ASN A 63 6.05 -5.21 -17.74
N ALA A 64 5.19 -4.18 -17.79
CA ALA A 64 4.15 -4.08 -18.80
C ALA A 64 4.66 -4.06 -20.25
N PRO A 65 5.78 -3.40 -20.59
CA PRO A 65 6.33 -3.44 -21.95
C PRO A 65 6.68 -4.87 -22.41
N SER A 66 7.16 -5.72 -21.50
CA SER A 66 7.54 -7.11 -21.82
C SER A 66 6.31 -8.01 -21.92
N ASN A 67 5.36 -7.88 -20.99
CA ASN A 67 4.26 -8.82 -20.84
C ASN A 67 3.01 -8.44 -21.63
N TYR A 68 2.83 -7.15 -21.93
CA TYR A 68 1.58 -6.59 -22.44
C TYR A 68 1.77 -5.56 -23.56
N SER A 69 2.89 -5.59 -24.29
CA SER A 69 3.21 -4.62 -25.37
C SER A 69 2.11 -4.39 -26.39
N LYS A 70 1.30 -5.41 -26.69
CA LYS A 70 0.18 -5.35 -27.66
C LYS A 70 -1.12 -4.81 -27.06
N ASN A 71 -1.23 -4.67 -25.74
CA ASN A 71 -2.41 -4.15 -25.07
C ASN A 71 -2.29 -2.64 -24.88
N GLU A 72 -3.01 -1.87 -25.70
CA GLU A 72 -2.93 -0.42 -25.69
C GLU A 72 -3.36 0.21 -24.35
N ALA A 73 -4.42 -0.33 -23.72
CA ALA A 73 -4.91 0.18 -22.44
C ALA A 73 -3.85 0.02 -21.34
N VAL A 74 -3.23 -1.16 -21.25
CA VAL A 74 -2.16 -1.42 -20.29
C VAL A 74 -0.95 -0.53 -20.56
N MET A 75 -0.55 -0.37 -21.83
CA MET A 75 0.60 0.47 -22.18
C MET A 75 0.33 1.96 -21.92
N LYS A 76 -0.89 2.46 -22.07
CA LYS A 76 -1.26 3.83 -21.66
C LYS A 76 -1.13 4.01 -20.15
N THR A 77 -1.62 3.05 -19.35
CA THR A 77 -1.46 3.08 -17.89
C THR A 77 0.00 3.05 -17.48
N ALA A 78 0.83 2.20 -18.10
CA ALA A 78 2.26 2.13 -17.83
C ALA A 78 2.98 3.44 -18.19
N ARG A 79 2.64 4.08 -19.32
CA ARG A 79 3.20 5.40 -19.68
C ARG A 79 2.80 6.49 -18.67
N ALA A 80 1.54 6.50 -18.24
CA ALA A 80 1.07 7.44 -17.22
C ALA A 80 1.84 7.25 -15.89
N TYR A 81 2.01 6.01 -15.45
CA TYR A 81 2.85 5.67 -14.30
C TYR A 81 4.30 6.17 -14.47
N ASN A 82 4.94 5.88 -15.60
CA ASN A 82 6.31 6.31 -15.88
C ASN A 82 6.46 7.84 -15.89
N SER A 83 5.46 8.57 -16.39
CA SER A 83 5.48 10.04 -16.33
C SER A 83 5.39 10.61 -14.92
N CYS A 84 4.77 9.88 -13.98
CA CYS A 84 4.61 10.28 -12.59
C CYS A 84 5.89 10.02 -11.78
N ILE A 85 6.59 8.93 -12.05
CA ILE A 85 7.80 8.56 -11.30
C ILE A 85 9.11 9.17 -11.87
N ASP A 86 9.06 9.80 -13.05
CA ASP A 86 10.20 10.50 -13.66
C ASP A 86 10.37 11.90 -13.05
N ILE A 87 10.91 11.92 -11.83
CA ILE A 87 11.16 13.14 -11.05
C ILE A 87 12.13 14.06 -11.80
N SER A 88 13.17 13.52 -12.45
CA SER A 88 14.14 14.32 -13.21
C SER A 88 13.50 15.16 -14.30
N SER A 89 12.61 14.55 -15.11
CA SER A 89 11.89 15.29 -16.14
C SER A 89 10.87 16.28 -15.55
N MET A 90 10.27 15.98 -14.40
CA MET A 90 9.40 16.90 -13.68
C MET A 90 10.16 18.14 -13.20
N ASP A 91 11.30 17.94 -12.55
CA ASP A 91 12.15 19.01 -12.02
C ASP A 91 12.72 19.90 -13.14
N ALA A 92 13.14 19.30 -14.25
CA ALA A 92 13.61 20.04 -15.42
C ALA A 92 12.54 20.96 -16.03
N ARG A 93 11.26 20.61 -15.92
CA ARG A 93 10.14 21.44 -16.38
C ARG A 93 9.75 22.54 -15.37
N GLY A 94 10.04 22.32 -14.09
CA GLY A 94 9.71 23.26 -13.02
C GLY A 94 8.23 23.66 -13.00
N THR A 95 7.95 24.92 -12.68
CA THR A 95 6.59 25.47 -12.59
C THR A 95 5.98 25.84 -13.95
N LYS A 96 6.72 25.70 -15.05
CA LYS A 96 6.27 26.12 -16.38
C LYS A 96 4.91 25.51 -16.79
N PRO A 97 4.64 24.19 -16.61
CA PRO A 97 3.35 23.63 -16.99
C PRO A 97 2.16 24.26 -16.27
N LEU A 98 2.35 24.72 -15.03
CA LEU A 98 1.31 25.42 -14.26
C LEU A 98 1.14 26.86 -14.76
N ILE A 99 2.24 27.55 -15.04
CA ILE A 99 2.21 28.93 -15.55
C ILE A 99 1.55 29.00 -16.93
N ASP A 100 1.80 28.03 -17.81
CA ASP A 100 1.19 28.00 -19.14
C ASP A 100 -0.33 27.70 -19.09
N LEU A 101 -0.85 27.19 -17.97
CA LEU A 101 -2.26 26.85 -17.78
C LEU A 101 -3.10 28.00 -17.22
N ILE A 102 -2.49 28.90 -16.44
CA ILE A 102 -3.14 30.03 -15.78
C ILE A 102 -3.06 31.31 -16.62
#